data_AF-A0A8J7RL00-F1
#
_entry.id   AF-A0A8J7RL00-F1
#
_cell.length_a   1.000
_cell.length_b   1.000
_cell.length_c   1.000
_cell.angle_alpha   90.00
_cell.angle_beta   90.00
_cell.angle_gamma   90.00
#
_symmetry.space_group_name_H-M   'P 1'
#
loop_
_entity.id
_entity.type
_entity.pdbx_description
1 polymer ?
#
loop_
_entity_poly.entity_id
_entity_poly.type
_entity_poly.pdbx_seq_one_letter_code
_entity_poly.pdbx_strand_id
1 'polypeptide(L)'
;MWHLRYDDPDYERKRKAEADRLRERHPFILSVPFDAVPLGWMTLLWRYADAVDGLLREHPEARYETLQIVSPEGAFAIRFAASADINAAVGSLAHRVSAVRSQTCDMCGGEGFAIVVDGQAAVRCPEDSESLGYRILWKGGGTT
;
A
#
# COMPACT_ATOMS: atom_id res chain seq x y z
N MET A 1 0.24 16.23 22.31
CA MET A 1 0.43 14.77 22.47
C MET A 1 0.10 14.18 21.11
N TRP A 2 1.13 13.93 20.29
CA TRP A 2 0.99 13.67 18.85
C TRP A 2 0.82 12.17 18.61
N HIS A 3 -0.39 11.65 18.77
CA HIS A 3 -0.69 10.26 18.46
C HIS A 3 -1.15 10.15 17.00
N LEU A 4 -0.23 10.01 16.06
CA LEU A 4 -0.56 9.51 14.73
C LEU A 4 -0.73 7.98 14.82
N ARG A 5 -1.81 7.55 15.47
CA ARG A 5 -2.29 6.16 15.47
C ARG A 5 -3.17 5.98 14.24
N TYR A 6 -3.34 4.74 13.78
CA TYR A 6 -4.34 4.44 12.73
C TYR A 6 -5.75 4.97 13.08
N ASP A 7 -6.00 5.20 14.37
CA ASP A 7 -7.23 5.75 14.94
C ASP A 7 -7.30 7.29 14.95
N ASP A 8 -6.31 8.00 14.37
CA ASP A 8 -6.37 9.45 14.22
C ASP A 8 -7.45 9.83 13.17
N PRO A 9 -8.50 10.59 13.55
CA PRO A 9 -9.57 11.00 12.64
C PRO A 9 -9.07 11.77 11.40
N ASP A 10 -7.97 12.51 11.51
CA ASP A 10 -7.38 13.23 10.39
C ASP A 10 -6.67 12.27 9.42
N TYR A 11 -6.01 11.25 9.95
CA TYR A 11 -5.41 10.19 9.15
C TYR A 11 -6.48 9.38 8.42
N GLU A 12 -7.53 8.95 9.13
CA GLU A 12 -8.65 8.21 8.56
C GLU A 12 -9.33 9.01 7.45
N ARG A 13 -9.60 10.31 7.67
CA ARG A 13 -10.19 11.20 6.68
C ARG A 13 -9.32 11.30 5.42
N LYS A 14 -8.00 11.49 5.57
CA LYS A 14 -7.06 11.57 4.44
C LYS A 14 -6.99 10.25 3.68
N ARG A 15 -6.88 9.13 4.39
CA ARG A 15 -6.88 7.78 3.80
C ARG A 15 -8.14 7.54 2.98
N LYS A 16 -9.31 7.84 3.54
CA LYS A 16 -10.60 7.67 2.85
C LYS A 16 -10.66 8.54 1.59
N ALA A 17 -10.30 9.82 1.70
CA ALA A 17 -10.31 10.74 0.57
C ALA A 17 -9.38 10.26 -0.56
N GLU A 18 -8.22 9.70 -0.23
CA GLU A 18 -7.28 9.20 -1.22
C GLU A 18 -7.75 7.89 -1.87
N ALA A 19 -8.36 6.99 -1.09
CA ALA A 19 -8.98 5.79 -1.62
C ALA A 19 -10.15 6.11 -2.57
N ASP A 20 -10.96 7.11 -2.24
CA ASP A 20 -12.06 7.57 -3.09
C ASP A 20 -11.53 8.14 -4.42
N ARG A 21 -10.50 8.99 -4.41
CA ARG A 21 -9.85 9.51 -5.63
C ARG A 21 -9.29 8.40 -6.51
N LEU A 22 -8.63 7.42 -5.90
CA LEU A 22 -8.05 6.29 -6.61
C LEU A 22 -9.14 5.47 -7.32
N ARG A 23 -10.27 5.23 -6.66
CA ARG A 23 -11.44 4.55 -7.23
C ARG A 23 -12.10 5.36 -8.34
N GLU A 24 -12.24 6.67 -8.16
CA GLU A 24 -12.81 7.56 -9.20
C GLU A 24 -11.97 7.52 -10.48
N ARG A 25 -10.64 7.45 -10.36
CA ARG A 25 -9.74 7.40 -11.50
C ARG A 25 -9.62 6.03 -12.14
N HIS A 26 -9.70 4.95 -11.35
CA HIS A 26 -9.54 3.57 -11.83
C HIS A 26 -10.71 2.65 -11.41
N PRO A 27 -11.95 2.96 -11.82
CA PRO A 27 -13.16 2.31 -11.29
C PRO A 27 -13.25 0.81 -11.56
N PHE A 28 -12.56 0.31 -12.59
CA PHE A 28 -12.56 -1.11 -12.98
C PHE A 28 -11.38 -1.90 -12.40
N ILE A 29 -10.33 -1.21 -11.94
CA ILE A 29 -9.12 -1.86 -11.41
C ILE A 29 -9.25 -2.04 -9.90
N LEU A 30 -10.03 -1.20 -9.23
CA LEU A 30 -10.14 -1.17 -7.78
C LEU A 30 -11.60 -0.92 -7.37
N SER A 31 -12.35 -2.01 -7.20
CA SER A 31 -13.82 -2.01 -7.14
C SER A 31 -14.45 -1.91 -5.74
N VAL A 32 -13.66 -2.07 -4.66
CA VAL A 32 -14.14 -1.98 -3.27
C VAL A 32 -13.29 -1.01 -2.43
N PRO A 33 -13.86 -0.39 -1.36
CA PRO A 33 -13.17 0.58 -0.52
C PRO A 33 -11.91 0.01 0.17
N PHE A 34 -10.81 0.75 0.15
CA PHE A 34 -9.54 0.40 0.81
C PHE A 34 -9.48 0.86 2.26
N ASP A 35 -10.55 0.61 3.02
CA ASP A 35 -10.65 1.11 4.39
C ASP A 35 -9.59 0.46 5.33
N ALA A 36 -8.96 -0.63 4.90
CA ALA A 36 -7.88 -1.31 5.64
C ALA A 36 -6.47 -0.96 5.17
N VAL A 37 -6.29 -0.24 4.04
CA VAL A 37 -4.95 0.05 3.52
C VAL A 37 -4.38 1.32 4.12
N PRO A 38 -3.18 1.29 4.69
CA PRO A 38 -2.53 2.49 5.20
C PRO A 38 -2.36 3.58 4.13
N LEU A 39 -2.51 4.84 4.52
CA LEU A 39 -2.36 6.01 3.65
C LEU A 39 -1.02 5.99 2.90
N GLY A 40 0.07 5.59 3.55
CA GLY A 40 1.39 5.52 2.92
C GLY A 40 1.48 4.55 1.75
N TRP A 41 0.64 3.50 1.74
CA TRP A 41 0.61 2.54 0.65
C TRP A 41 -0.22 3.01 -0.55
N MET A 42 -1.02 4.08 -0.41
CA MET A 42 -1.84 4.61 -1.50
C MET A 42 -1.00 4.99 -2.71
N THR A 43 0.21 5.53 -2.50
CA THR A 43 1.15 5.84 -3.60
C THR A 43 1.54 4.59 -4.40
N LEU A 44 1.71 3.44 -3.75
CA LEU A 44 2.03 2.19 -4.43
C LEU A 44 0.81 1.67 -5.22
N LEU A 45 -0.39 1.82 -4.65
CA LEU A 45 -1.64 1.45 -5.32
C LEU A 45 -1.93 2.33 -6.53
N TRP A 46 -1.65 3.63 -6.46
CA TRP A 46 -1.70 4.55 -7.60
C TRP A 46 -0.81 4.06 -8.74
N ARG A 47 0.46 3.76 -8.45
CA ARG A 47 1.40 3.26 -9.46
C ARG A 47 0.95 1.95 -10.07
N TYR A 48 0.39 1.05 -9.26
CA TYR A 48 -0.17 -0.20 -9.75
C TYR A 48 -1.36 0.04 -10.69
N ALA A 49 -2.33 0.84 -10.25
CA ALA A 49 -3.54 1.09 -11.00
C ALA A 49 -3.28 1.86 -12.31
N ASP A 50 -2.42 2.88 -12.28
CA ASP A 50 -1.99 3.60 -13.48
C ASP A 50 -1.31 2.67 -14.50
N ALA A 51 -0.46 1.75 -14.04
CA ALA A 51 0.23 0.81 -14.91
C ALA A 51 -0.72 -0.24 -15.51
N VAL A 52 -1.65 -0.78 -14.72
CA VAL A 52 -2.68 -1.71 -15.22
C VAL A 52 -3.60 -1.01 -16.21
N ASP A 53 -3.99 0.24 -15.94
CA ASP A 53 -4.83 1.03 -16.84
C ASP A 53 -4.11 1.31 -18.17
N GLY A 54 -2.81 1.61 -18.13
CA GLY A 54 -1.97 1.71 -19.31
C GLY A 54 -1.98 0.42 -20.15
N LEU A 55 -1.79 -0.74 -19.51
CA LEU A 55 -1.83 -2.04 -20.18
C LEU A 55 -3.20 -2.31 -20.83
N LEU A 56 -4.30 -1.97 -20.16
CA LEU A 56 -5.65 -2.15 -20.70
C LEU A 56 -5.93 -1.24 -21.91
N ARG A 57 -5.34 -0.04 -21.94
CA ARG A 57 -5.44 0.85 -23.12
C ARG A 57 -4.60 0.33 -24.30
N GLU A 58 -3.44 -0.26 -24.02
CA GLU A 58 -2.58 -0.88 -25.04
C GLU A 58 -3.17 -2.21 -25.56
N HIS A 59 -3.96 -2.89 -24.74
CA HIS A 59 -4.60 -4.18 -25.01
C HIS A 59 -6.13 -4.10 -24.81
N PRO A 60 -6.89 -3.50 -25.76
CA PRO A 60 -8.31 -3.21 -25.56
C PRO A 60 -9.22 -4.44 -25.44
N GLU A 61 -8.77 -5.61 -25.90
CA GLU A 61 -9.47 -6.89 -25.76
C GLU A 61 -9.10 -7.63 -24.46
N ALA A 62 -8.12 -7.13 -23.71
CA ALA A 62 -7.72 -7.75 -22.45
C ALA A 62 -8.79 -7.55 -21.38
N ARG A 63 -8.94 -8.56 -20.53
CA ARG A 63 -9.80 -8.54 -19.36
C ARG A 63 -8.92 -8.46 -18.12
N TYR A 64 -9.40 -7.72 -17.13
CA TYR A 64 -8.77 -7.63 -15.84
C TYR A 64 -9.85 -7.62 -14.76
N GLU A 65 -9.66 -8.45 -13.74
CA GLU A 65 -10.49 -8.51 -12.56
C GLU A 65 -9.58 -8.45 -11.33
N THR A 66 -10.00 -7.71 -10.31
CA THR A 66 -9.31 -7.62 -9.03
C THR A 66 -10.14 -8.23 -7.92
N LEU A 67 -9.48 -8.82 -6.95
CA LEU A 67 -10.06 -9.21 -5.67
C LEU A 67 -9.14 -8.70 -4.56
N GLN A 68 -9.72 -7.87 -3.68
CA GLN A 68 -9.03 -7.35 -2.51
C GLN A 68 -9.32 -8.26 -1.32
N ILE A 69 -8.27 -8.69 -0.62
CA ILE A 69 -8.36 -9.57 0.56
C ILE A 69 -7.71 -8.84 1.73
N VAL A 70 -8.46 -8.72 2.82
CA VAL A 70 -7.93 -8.30 4.13
C VAL A 70 -8.03 -9.52 5.04
N SER A 71 -6.90 -9.98 5.56
CA SER A 71 -6.90 -11.09 6.52
C SER A 71 -7.38 -10.62 7.90
N PRO A 72 -7.82 -11.53 8.79
CA PRO A 72 -8.18 -11.19 10.16
C PRO A 72 -7.05 -10.48 10.94
N GLU A 73 -5.80 -10.70 10.54
CA GLU A 73 -4.61 -10.10 11.12
C GLU A 73 -4.24 -8.73 10.49
N GLY A 74 -5.11 -8.19 9.61
CA GLY A 74 -4.91 -6.91 8.93
C GLY A 74 -3.97 -6.98 7.72
N ALA A 75 -3.61 -8.18 7.25
CA ALA A 75 -2.79 -8.30 6.05
C ALA A 75 -3.63 -8.02 4.80
N PHE A 76 -3.27 -6.96 4.09
CA PHE A 76 -3.85 -6.64 2.79
C PHE A 76 -3.15 -7.42 1.67
N ALA A 77 -3.94 -7.98 0.75
CA ALA A 77 -3.47 -8.62 -0.47
C ALA A 77 -4.38 -8.27 -1.65
N ILE A 78 -3.79 -8.08 -2.83
CA ILE A 78 -4.49 -7.96 -4.11
C ILE A 78 -4.31 -9.28 -4.85
N ARG A 79 -5.42 -9.94 -5.15
CA ARG A 79 -5.50 -11.01 -6.15
C ARG A 79 -6.02 -10.39 -7.43
N PHE A 80 -5.59 -10.92 -8.56
CA PHE A 80 -6.08 -10.49 -9.86
C PHE A 80 -6.26 -11.70 -10.78
N ALA A 81 -7.16 -11.56 -11.75
CA ALA A 81 -7.24 -12.40 -12.92
C ALA A 81 -7.10 -11.49 -14.15
N ALA A 82 -6.28 -11.90 -15.10
CA ALA A 82 -5.99 -11.08 -16.28
C ALA A 82 -5.90 -11.97 -17.52
N SER A 83 -6.26 -11.42 -18.68
CA SER A 83 -6.07 -12.10 -19.96
C SER A 83 -4.60 -12.46 -20.19
N ALA A 84 -4.36 -13.55 -20.91
CA ALA A 84 -3.04 -14.16 -21.06
C ALA A 84 -1.98 -13.21 -21.65
N ASP A 85 -2.39 -12.27 -22.48
CA ASP A 85 -1.57 -11.26 -23.14
C ASP A 85 -1.00 -10.22 -22.17
N ILE A 86 -1.70 -9.90 -21.07
CA ILE A 86 -1.23 -8.94 -20.06
C ILE A 86 -0.87 -9.59 -18.71
N ASN A 87 -1.24 -10.85 -18.48
CA ASN A 87 -1.13 -11.51 -17.17
C ASN A 87 0.30 -11.51 -16.59
N ALA A 88 1.32 -11.72 -17.43
CA ALA A 88 2.72 -11.69 -16.97
C ALA A 88 3.15 -10.28 -16.53
N ALA A 89 2.73 -9.24 -17.25
CA ALA A 89 3.05 -7.85 -16.93
C ALA A 89 2.36 -7.41 -15.63
N VAL A 90 1.07 -7.73 -15.49
CA VAL A 90 0.28 -7.48 -14.27
C VAL A 90 0.90 -8.23 -13.07
N GLY A 91 1.30 -9.49 -13.24
CA GLY A 91 1.96 -10.26 -12.18
C GLY A 91 3.30 -9.66 -11.75
N SER A 92 4.12 -9.20 -12.69
CA SER A 92 5.36 -8.49 -12.38
C SER A 92 5.12 -7.17 -11.63
N LEU A 93 4.09 -6.41 -12.01
CA LEU A 93 3.68 -5.20 -11.28
C LEU A 93 3.28 -5.50 -9.84
N ALA A 94 2.42 -6.50 -9.65
CA ALA A 94 1.97 -6.91 -8.30
C ALA A 94 3.15 -7.36 -7.43
N HIS A 95 4.10 -8.12 -7.99
CA HIS A 95 5.29 -8.56 -7.27
C HIS A 95 6.17 -7.37 -6.85
N ARG A 96 6.41 -6.41 -7.74
CA ARG A 96 7.20 -5.21 -7.43
C ARG A 96 6.55 -4.38 -6.31
N VAL A 97 5.24 -4.16 -6.37
CA VAL A 97 4.53 -3.44 -5.31
C VAL A 97 4.63 -4.17 -3.97
N SER A 98 4.44 -5.49 -3.97
CA SER A 98 4.57 -6.31 -2.76
C SER A 98 5.99 -6.24 -2.16
N ALA A 99 7.03 -6.27 -3.01
CA ALA A 99 8.42 -6.20 -2.57
C ALA A 99 8.77 -4.86 -1.91
N VAL A 100 8.24 -3.75 -2.43
CA VAL A 100 8.52 -2.40 -1.88
C VAL A 100 7.67 -2.10 -0.65
N ARG A 101 6.49 -2.71 -0.53
CA ARG A 101 5.57 -2.52 0.60
C ARG A 101 6.24 -2.76 1.96
N SER A 102 7.06 -3.81 2.11
CA SER A 102 7.70 -4.14 3.39
C SER A 102 8.74 -3.10 3.86
N GLN A 103 9.09 -2.16 3.00
CA GLN A 103 10.03 -1.07 3.24
C GLN A 103 9.36 0.31 3.08
N THR A 104 8.03 0.35 3.01
CA THR A 104 7.27 1.60 2.84
C THR A 104 6.59 1.95 4.15
N CYS A 105 6.90 3.11 4.71
CA CYS A 105 6.22 3.62 5.91
C CYS A 105 4.70 3.66 5.67
N ASP A 106 3.95 3.01 6.56
CA ASP A 106 2.48 2.92 6.42
C ASP A 106 1.79 4.28 6.57
N MET A 107 2.48 5.27 7.17
CA MET A 107 1.93 6.60 7.45
C MET A 107 2.13 7.56 6.29
N CYS A 108 3.39 7.81 5.91
CA CYS A 108 3.74 8.81 4.89
C CYS A 108 4.04 8.21 3.51
N GLY A 109 4.26 6.91 3.40
CA GLY A 109 4.62 6.25 2.12
C GLY A 109 6.08 6.41 1.71
N GLY A 110 6.91 7.03 2.56
CA GLY A 110 8.37 7.08 2.38
C GLY A 110 9.03 5.75 2.72
N GLU A 111 10.37 5.74 2.69
CA GLU A 111 11.15 4.58 3.15
C GLU A 111 10.93 4.35 4.65
N GLY A 112 10.72 3.10 5.03
CA GLY A 112 10.50 2.70 6.40
C GLY A 112 11.09 1.33 6.69
N PHE A 113 11.11 0.97 7.96
CA PHE A 113 11.59 -0.31 8.45
C PHE A 113 10.50 -0.97 9.30
N ALA A 114 10.52 -2.29 9.32
CA ALA A 114 9.58 -3.08 10.10
C ALA A 114 9.83 -2.84 11.60
N ILE A 115 8.76 -2.57 12.33
CA ILE A 115 8.72 -2.47 13.78
C ILE A 115 7.62 -3.37 14.34
N VAL A 116 7.76 -3.77 15.59
CA VAL A 116 6.69 -4.46 16.35
C VAL A 116 6.32 -3.57 17.53
N VAL A 117 5.06 -3.15 17.57
CA VAL A 117 4.48 -2.29 18.61
C VAL A 117 3.33 -3.04 19.25
N ASP A 118 3.42 -3.32 20.55
CA ASP A 118 2.38 -4.01 21.32
C ASP A 118 1.89 -5.33 20.67
N GLY A 119 2.83 -6.06 20.05
CA GLY A 119 2.54 -7.32 19.35
C GLY A 119 2.00 -7.16 17.92
N GLN A 120 1.82 -5.93 17.44
CA GLN A 120 1.43 -5.62 16.06
C GLN A 120 2.64 -5.23 15.21
N ALA A 121 2.76 -5.82 14.02
CA ALA A 121 3.77 -5.45 13.05
C ALA A 121 3.33 -4.22 12.24
N ALA A 122 4.25 -3.27 12.06
CA ALA A 122 4.03 -2.07 11.26
C ALA A 122 5.33 -1.66 10.53
N VAL A 123 5.24 -0.87 9.47
CA VAL A 123 6.43 -0.26 8.84
C VAL A 123 6.40 1.24 9.09
N ARG A 124 7.48 1.80 9.66
CA ARG A 124 7.55 3.23 9.99
C ARG A 124 8.89 3.84 9.53
N CYS A 125 8.86 5.11 9.14
CA CYS A 125 10.07 5.91 8.99
C CYS A 125 10.52 6.45 10.37
N PRO A 126 11.73 7.02 10.49
CA PRO A 126 12.20 7.58 11.75
C PRO A 126 11.25 8.62 12.37
N GLU A 127 10.78 9.55 11.56
CA GLU A 127 9.92 10.66 11.99
C GLU A 127 8.58 10.16 12.53
N ASP A 128 7.94 9.25 11.82
CA ASP A 128 6.65 8.67 12.22
C ASP A 128 6.82 7.72 13.43
N SER A 129 7.99 7.10 13.61
CA SER A 129 8.30 6.29 14.79
C SER A 129 8.45 7.14 16.06
N GLU A 130 9.14 8.28 15.95
CA GLU A 130 9.33 9.22 17.06
C GLU A 130 8.01 9.83 17.51
N SER A 131 7.08 10.07 16.58
CA SER A 131 5.73 10.55 16.91
C SER A 131 4.97 9.59 17.84
N LEU A 132 5.25 8.29 17.74
CA LEU A 132 4.65 7.26 18.59
C LEU A 132 5.33 7.13 19.97
N GLY A 133 6.33 7.97 20.26
CA GLY A 133 7.09 7.94 21.51
C GLY A 133 8.20 6.89 21.52
N TYR A 134 8.47 6.22 20.39
CA TYR A 134 9.59 5.31 20.25
C TYR A 134 10.82 6.09 19.81
N ARG A 135 11.89 5.99 20.61
CA ARG A 135 13.21 6.44 20.17
C ARG A 135 13.90 5.26 19.49
N ILE A 136 14.33 5.43 18.25
CA ILE A 136 15.13 4.42 17.57
C ILE A 136 16.50 4.40 18.24
N LEU A 137 16.72 3.38 19.07
CA LEU A 137 17.99 3.13 19.73
C LEU A 137 18.78 2.11 18.91
N TRP A 138 19.09 2.42 17.65
CA TRP A 138 20.07 1.62 16.92
C TRP A 138 20.90 2.46 15.95
N LYS A 139 22.21 2.25 16.09
CA LYS A 139 23.31 2.69 15.22
C LYS A 139 24.06 1.43 14.85
N GLY A 140 23.89 0.95 13.62
CA GLY A 140 24.80 0.00 12.96
C GLY A 140 24.91 0.44 11.51
N GLY A 141 26.09 0.70 10.94
CA GLY A 141 27.33 -0.06 11.10
C GLY A 141 27.40 -0.99 9.90
N GLY A 142 27.89 -0.45 8.77
CA GLY A 142 27.98 -1.20 7.54
C GLY A 142 28.89 -2.42 7.69
N THR A 143 28.58 -3.45 6.92
CA THR A 143 29.60 -4.33 6.36
C THR A 143 29.26 -4.50 4.89
N THR A 144 30.30 -4.22 4.09
CA THR A 144 30.52 -4.49 2.67
C THR A 144 29.92 -5.78 2.15
#